data_AF-A0A4S9TUG2-F1
#
_entry.id   AF-A0A4S9TUG2-F1
#
_cell.length_a   1.000
_cell.length_b   1.000
_cell.length_c   1.000
_cell.angle_alpha   90.00
_cell.angle_beta   90.00
_cell.angle_gamma   90.00
#
_symmetry.space_group_name_H-M   'P 1'
#
loop_
_entity.id
_entity.type
_entity.pdbx_description
1 polymer ?
#
loop_
_entity_poly.entity_id
_entity_poly.type
_entity_poly.pdbx_seq_one_letter_code
_entity_poly.pdbx_strand_id
1 'polypeptide(L)'
;MGAFDSDNYTFSPQTTIEDVFYQVQAGKAAYGVVPFENSTNGSVVFTLDLFADQSAKHPDIVVCGERYVEVHHCLLGHPAISGQGHATGPAKVLQEETKSPSSSGHATPIPGNPNPTNSRAAPLTSLSHIKKLYSHPQAWGQCKTFLSCYLKGVERQDVSSTSRAAELVAADDTHTSAAISSGIAAQMTGLDFLARDIEDEKDNATRFFIIRRRSLEDTSPSSVTTGKDADNQQNARAFKSLLSFTVSHTDAGALANALAVFGSHGINLTSINPRPSGEAPWHYMFFVEFSGKRGQLAVDDTLSGLDKVVRSWRWLGSWENALQQKQ
;
A
#
# COMPACT_ATOMS: atom_id res chain seq x y z
N MET A 1 -12.31 7.59 -6.29
CA MET A 1 -11.62 6.49 -7.00
C MET A 1 -10.84 7.05 -8.18
N GLY A 2 -9.62 7.58 -7.96
CA GLY A 2 -8.85 8.24 -9.04
C GLY A 2 -8.04 7.31 -9.94
N ALA A 3 -7.86 6.03 -9.54
CA ALA A 3 -6.98 5.09 -10.24
C ALA A 3 -7.72 4.13 -11.20
N PHE A 4 -9.03 3.98 -11.03
CA PHE A 4 -9.91 3.12 -11.82
C PHE A 4 -11.23 3.87 -12.02
N ASP A 5 -11.59 4.10 -13.28
CA ASP A 5 -12.76 4.89 -13.66
C ASP A 5 -14.06 4.14 -13.37
N SER A 6 -14.97 4.75 -12.61
CA SER A 6 -16.27 4.15 -12.26
C SER A 6 -17.20 4.00 -13.46
N ASP A 7 -16.98 4.74 -14.54
CA ASP A 7 -17.81 4.65 -15.74
C ASP A 7 -17.47 3.42 -16.58
N ASN A 8 -16.25 2.89 -16.41
CA ASN A 8 -15.71 1.78 -17.18
C ASN A 8 -15.67 0.45 -16.40
N TYR A 9 -15.81 0.48 -15.07
CA TYR A 9 -15.66 -0.70 -14.22
C TYR A 9 -16.77 -0.81 -13.17
N THR A 10 -17.28 -2.03 -12.99
CA THR A 10 -18.13 -2.38 -11.84
C THR A 10 -17.24 -2.92 -10.71
N PHE A 11 -17.29 -2.28 -9.54
CA PHE A 11 -16.50 -2.69 -8.37
C PHE A 11 -17.27 -3.68 -7.50
N SER A 12 -16.60 -4.76 -7.08
CA SER A 12 -17.13 -5.74 -6.14
C SER A 12 -16.17 -5.90 -4.96
N PRO A 13 -16.48 -5.35 -3.76
CA PRO A 13 -15.61 -5.49 -2.60
C PRO A 13 -15.54 -6.95 -2.14
N GLN A 14 -14.36 -7.39 -1.73
CA GLN A 14 -14.13 -8.72 -1.16
C GLN A 14 -13.59 -8.58 0.25
N THR A 15 -13.88 -9.57 1.10
CA THR A 15 -13.51 -9.55 2.53
C THR A 15 -12.01 -9.77 2.72
N THR A 16 -11.40 -10.66 1.94
CA THR A 16 -9.98 -11.02 2.04
C THR A 16 -9.26 -10.92 0.70
N ILE A 17 -7.92 -10.89 0.74
CA ILE A 17 -7.09 -10.95 -0.47
C ILE A 17 -7.27 -12.30 -1.19
N GLU A 18 -7.43 -13.40 -0.43
CA GLU A 18 -7.69 -14.74 -1.00
C GLU A 18 -9.00 -14.75 -1.79
N ASP A 19 -10.06 -14.09 -1.29
CA ASP A 19 -11.33 -13.96 -2.01
C ASP A 19 -11.14 -13.26 -3.36
N VAL A 20 -10.32 -12.19 -3.42
CA VAL A 20 -10.00 -11.51 -4.70
C VAL A 20 -9.35 -12.47 -5.69
N PHE A 21 -8.34 -13.24 -5.26
CA PHE A 21 -7.71 -14.26 -6.09
C PHE A 21 -8.71 -15.32 -6.56
N TYR A 22 -9.59 -15.78 -5.66
CA TYR A 22 -10.63 -16.75 -5.98
C TYR A 22 -11.63 -16.22 -7.03
N GLN A 23 -12.14 -14.99 -6.90
CA GLN A 23 -13.09 -14.42 -7.85
C GLN A 23 -12.48 -14.30 -9.26
N VAL A 24 -11.21 -13.88 -9.34
CA VAL A 24 -10.49 -13.75 -10.62
C VAL A 24 -10.21 -15.12 -11.21
N GLN A 25 -9.69 -16.07 -10.43
CA GLN A 25 -9.42 -17.43 -10.89
C GLN A 25 -10.70 -18.13 -11.38
N ALA A 26 -11.81 -17.95 -10.66
CA ALA A 26 -13.13 -18.50 -11.01
C ALA A 26 -13.84 -17.79 -12.17
N GLY A 27 -13.38 -16.60 -12.57
CA GLY A 27 -13.91 -15.88 -13.75
C GLY A 27 -15.14 -15.05 -13.48
N LYS A 28 -15.43 -14.87 -12.19
CA LYS A 28 -16.49 -14.00 -11.69
C LYS A 28 -16.08 -12.53 -11.75
N ALA A 29 -14.77 -12.25 -11.76
CA ALA A 29 -14.20 -10.94 -12.01
C ALA A 29 -13.13 -11.02 -13.12
N ALA A 30 -13.12 -10.01 -14.00
CA ALA A 30 -12.10 -9.91 -15.05
C ALA A 30 -10.72 -9.51 -14.47
N TYR A 31 -10.73 -8.67 -13.45
CA TYR A 31 -9.55 -8.16 -12.77
C TYR A 31 -9.73 -8.20 -11.26
N GLY A 32 -8.61 -8.28 -10.55
CA GLY A 32 -8.52 -8.09 -9.10
C GLY A 32 -7.49 -7.01 -8.77
N VAL A 33 -7.72 -6.26 -7.70
CA VAL A 33 -6.77 -5.25 -7.20
C VAL A 33 -6.31 -5.71 -5.82
N VAL A 34 -5.02 -6.00 -5.68
CA VAL A 34 -4.44 -6.56 -4.45
C VAL A 34 -3.26 -5.72 -3.98
N PRO A 35 -3.13 -5.45 -2.67
CA PRO A 35 -1.99 -4.69 -2.16
C PRO A 35 -0.72 -5.54 -2.27
N PHE A 36 0.38 -4.94 -2.70
CA PHE A 36 1.65 -5.63 -2.89
C PHE A 36 2.73 -5.13 -1.93
N GLU A 37 2.87 -3.82 -1.79
CA GLU A 37 3.93 -3.22 -0.98
C GLU A 37 3.50 -1.85 -0.45
N ASN A 38 3.94 -1.49 0.75
CA ASN A 38 3.80 -0.15 1.29
C ASN A 38 5.19 0.49 1.45
N SER A 39 5.32 1.78 1.12
CA SER A 39 6.61 2.49 1.16
C SER A 39 7.25 2.57 2.56
N THR A 40 6.45 2.44 3.63
CA THR A 40 6.93 2.45 5.02
C THR A 40 7.04 1.05 5.62
N ASN A 41 6.16 0.13 5.26
CA ASN A 41 6.04 -1.18 5.92
C ASN A 41 6.51 -2.37 5.08
N GLY A 42 6.91 -2.15 3.83
CA GLY A 42 7.40 -3.19 2.93
C GLY A 42 6.29 -4.07 2.35
N SER A 43 6.68 -5.26 1.92
CA SER A 43 5.84 -6.18 1.15
C SER A 43 4.65 -6.75 1.94
N VAL A 44 3.51 -6.87 1.27
CA VAL A 44 2.33 -7.56 1.77
C VAL A 44 2.50 -9.05 1.57
N VAL A 45 2.96 -9.71 2.62
CA VAL A 45 3.29 -11.14 2.67
C VAL A 45 2.13 -12.02 2.17
N PHE A 46 0.89 -11.74 2.56
CA PHE A 46 -0.27 -12.55 2.15
C PHE A 46 -0.48 -12.60 0.64
N THR A 47 -0.21 -11.50 -0.08
CA THR A 47 -0.29 -11.45 -1.54
C THR A 47 0.77 -12.35 -2.17
N LEU A 48 2.00 -12.31 -1.64
CA LEU A 48 3.08 -13.19 -2.09
C LEU A 48 2.78 -14.67 -1.83
N ASP A 49 2.18 -15.01 -0.69
CA ASP A 49 1.77 -16.39 -0.37
C ASP A 49 0.69 -16.91 -1.33
N LEU A 50 -0.24 -16.05 -1.78
CA LEU A 50 -1.24 -16.42 -2.77
C LEU A 50 -0.63 -16.62 -4.17
N PHE A 51 0.39 -15.85 -4.54
CA PHE A 51 1.17 -16.10 -5.75
C PHE A 51 2.08 -17.33 -5.64
N ALA A 52 2.56 -17.66 -4.43
CA ALA A 52 3.35 -18.86 -4.18
C ALA A 52 2.55 -20.11 -4.51
N ASP A 53 1.26 -20.07 -4.20
CA ASP A 53 0.26 -21.01 -4.70
C ASP A 53 0.65 -22.47 -4.43
N GLN A 54 1.13 -22.75 -3.20
CA GLN A 54 1.61 -24.07 -2.79
C GLN A 54 0.56 -25.18 -2.93
N SER A 55 -0.72 -24.81 -2.97
CA SER A 55 -1.85 -25.73 -3.15
C SER A 55 -2.44 -25.72 -4.58
N ALA A 56 -1.79 -25.04 -5.52
CA ALA A 56 -2.20 -24.91 -6.92
C ALA A 56 -3.67 -24.45 -7.10
N LYS A 57 -4.13 -23.56 -6.20
CA LYS A 57 -5.47 -22.96 -6.24
C LYS A 57 -5.58 -21.85 -7.28
N HIS A 58 -4.48 -21.17 -7.59
CA HIS A 58 -4.46 -19.98 -8.44
C HIS A 58 -3.39 -20.05 -9.56
N PRO A 59 -3.30 -21.16 -10.33
CA PRO A 59 -2.20 -21.40 -11.26
C PRO A 59 -2.19 -20.43 -12.45
N ASP A 60 -3.35 -19.87 -12.77
CA ASP A 60 -3.55 -19.00 -13.93
C ASP A 60 -3.54 -17.52 -13.57
N ILE A 61 -3.29 -17.14 -12.31
CA ILE A 61 -3.24 -15.73 -11.95
C ILE A 61 -1.90 -15.13 -12.38
N VAL A 62 -2.00 -13.99 -13.08
CA VAL A 62 -0.87 -13.15 -13.49
C VAL A 62 -1.13 -11.67 -13.15
N VAL A 63 -0.07 -10.92 -12.92
CA VAL A 63 -0.08 -9.46 -12.79
C VAL A 63 -0.06 -8.85 -14.20
N CYS A 64 -0.96 -7.90 -14.44
CA CYS A 64 -1.08 -7.18 -15.71
C CYS A 64 -0.99 -5.67 -15.57
N GLY A 65 -0.83 -5.16 -14.35
CA GLY A 65 -0.72 -3.74 -14.09
C GLY A 65 -0.37 -3.46 -12.64
N GLU A 66 -0.02 -2.21 -12.38
CA GLU A 66 0.22 -1.69 -11.04
C GLU A 66 -0.40 -0.32 -10.85
N ARG A 67 -0.72 0.02 -9.60
CA ARG A 67 -1.16 1.37 -9.21
C ARG A 67 -0.54 1.76 -7.88
N TYR A 68 -0.20 3.03 -7.76
CA TYR A 68 0.29 3.62 -6.51
C TYR A 68 -0.82 4.50 -5.94
N VAL A 69 -1.23 4.21 -4.71
CA VAL A 69 -2.25 4.98 -4.00
C VAL A 69 -1.59 5.64 -2.80
N GLU A 70 -1.62 6.97 -2.76
CA GLU A 70 -1.14 7.75 -1.63
C GLU A 70 -2.05 7.53 -0.42
N VAL A 71 -1.42 7.33 0.73
CA VAL A 71 -2.09 7.07 2.00
C VAL A 71 -2.28 8.40 2.72
N HIS A 72 -3.50 8.91 2.66
CA HIS A 72 -3.91 10.08 3.45
C HIS A 72 -4.84 9.65 4.57
N HIS A 73 -4.48 9.99 5.80
CA HIS A 73 -5.33 9.80 6.96
C HIS A 73 -6.15 11.05 7.20
N CYS A 74 -7.46 10.85 7.34
CA CYS A 74 -8.42 11.88 7.69
C CYS A 74 -9.02 11.54 9.05
N LEU A 75 -9.33 12.56 9.85
CA LEU A 75 -10.21 12.42 10.99
C LEU A 75 -11.65 12.59 10.51
N LEU A 76 -12.45 11.54 10.62
CA LEU A 76 -13.83 11.49 10.16
C LEU A 76 -14.79 11.40 11.34
N GLY A 77 -15.94 12.06 11.26
CA GLY A 77 -16.97 11.98 12.29
C GLY A 77 -18.09 12.96 12.03
N HIS A 78 -19.01 13.08 12.98
CA HIS A 78 -20.09 14.06 12.90
C HIS A 78 -19.63 15.42 13.44
N PRO A 79 -19.99 16.53 12.77
CA PRO A 79 -19.68 17.86 13.27
C PRO A 79 -20.40 18.10 14.59
N ALA A 80 -19.82 18.97 15.43
CA ALA A 80 -20.49 19.39 16.65
C ALA A 80 -21.87 19.97 16.29
N ILE A 81 -22.94 19.46 16.92
CA ILE A 81 -24.29 19.98 16.73
C ILE A 81 -24.30 21.43 17.19
N SER A 82 -24.30 22.37 16.25
CA SER A 82 -24.61 23.77 16.53
C SER A 82 -26.10 23.85 16.83
N GLY A 83 -26.45 23.99 18.12
CA GLY A 83 -27.81 24.37 18.48
C GLY A 83 -28.20 25.63 17.71
N GLN A 84 -29.40 25.65 17.11
CA GLN A 84 -29.95 26.86 16.53
C GLN A 84 -29.92 27.98 17.59
N GLY A 85 -29.11 29.01 17.33
CA GLY A 85 -28.98 30.19 18.17
C GLY A 85 -27.97 31.16 17.54
N HIS A 86 -28.45 32.35 17.18
CA HIS A 86 -27.72 33.45 16.55
C HIS A 86 -26.26 33.64 16.97
N ALA A 87 -25.36 33.83 16.00
CA ALA A 87 -24.67 35.11 15.79
C ALA A 87 -23.69 35.03 14.59
N THR A 88 -23.92 35.88 13.61
CA THR A 88 -22.94 36.34 12.63
C THR A 88 -21.84 37.18 13.31
N GLY A 89 -20.57 36.80 13.17
CA GLY A 89 -19.43 37.64 13.56
C GLY A 89 -18.08 36.94 13.38
N PRO A 90 -17.03 37.62 12.90
CA PRO A 90 -15.80 36.97 12.45
C PRO A 90 -14.92 36.51 13.62
N ALA A 91 -14.19 35.42 13.37
CA ALA A 91 -13.27 34.78 14.30
C ALA A 91 -12.22 35.75 14.85
N LYS A 92 -12.17 35.93 16.18
CA LYS A 92 -11.03 36.50 16.90
C LYS A 92 -10.15 35.38 17.44
N VAL A 93 -8.90 35.40 17.00
CA VAL A 93 -7.78 34.66 17.60
C VAL A 93 -7.60 35.16 19.03
N LEU A 94 -7.77 34.29 20.01
CA LEU A 94 -7.43 34.55 21.42
C LEU A 94 -6.09 33.87 21.70
N GLN A 95 -5.02 34.68 21.77
CA GLN A 95 -3.80 34.35 22.50
C GLN A 95 -4.00 34.83 23.95
N GLU A 96 -4.03 33.91 24.90
CA GLU A 96 -3.90 34.25 26.33
C GLU A 96 -2.46 33.98 26.77
N GLU A 97 -1.75 35.07 27.09
CA GLU A 97 -0.46 35.06 27.79
C GLU A 97 -0.66 34.75 29.27
N THR A 98 -0.26 33.56 29.72
CA THR A 98 -0.12 33.27 31.16
C THR A 98 1.28 33.66 31.63
N LYS A 99 1.39 34.74 32.41
CA LYS A 99 2.60 35.10 33.16
C LYS A 99 2.73 34.24 34.42
N SER A 100 3.81 33.48 34.54
CA SER A 100 4.20 32.76 35.76
C SER A 100 5.15 33.61 36.63
N PRO A 101 5.06 33.57 37.97
CA PRO A 101 5.96 34.32 38.85
C PRO A 101 7.29 33.60 39.10
N SER A 102 8.31 34.39 39.40
CA SER A 102 9.70 33.99 39.67
C SER A 102 9.89 33.37 41.06
N SER A 103 10.54 32.20 41.13
CA SER A 103 11.23 31.73 42.32
C SER A 103 12.40 30.82 41.92
N SER A 104 13.57 31.10 42.48
CA SER A 104 14.86 30.56 42.08
C SER A 104 15.17 29.20 42.72
N GLY A 105 15.70 28.27 41.92
CA GLY A 105 16.36 27.06 42.40
C GLY A 105 17.29 26.54 41.32
N HIS A 106 18.58 26.43 41.62
CA HIS A 106 19.59 25.88 40.72
C HIS A 106 19.27 24.39 40.44
N ALA A 107 18.95 24.07 39.18
CA ALA A 107 18.90 22.72 38.66
C ALA A 107 19.63 22.66 37.32
N THR A 108 20.54 21.70 37.21
CA THR A 108 21.41 21.40 36.07
C THR A 108 20.63 21.32 34.75
N PRO A 109 21.10 21.91 33.63
CA PRO A 109 20.38 21.83 32.37
C PRO A 109 20.50 20.43 31.78
N ILE A 110 19.37 19.72 31.72
CA ILE A 110 19.20 18.57 30.82
C ILE A 110 19.03 19.14 29.40
N PRO A 111 19.71 18.60 28.37
CA PRO A 111 19.49 19.03 26.99
C PRO A 111 18.01 18.97 26.65
N GLY A 112 17.50 20.10 26.13
CA GLY A 112 16.09 20.35 25.94
C GLY A 112 15.36 19.22 25.24
N ASN A 113 14.21 18.89 25.82
CA ASN A 113 13.12 18.21 25.13
C ASN A 113 12.92 18.90 23.77
N PRO A 114 12.94 18.19 22.62
CA PRO A 114 12.72 18.85 21.34
C PRO A 114 11.34 19.50 21.40
N ASN A 115 11.26 20.74 20.89
CA ASN A 115 10.04 21.52 20.72
C ASN A 115 8.82 20.63 20.42
N PRO A 116 7.64 20.84 21.01
CA PRO A 116 6.46 20.11 20.56
C PRO A 116 6.28 20.42 19.08
N THR A 117 6.42 19.38 18.25
CA THR A 117 6.20 19.49 16.82
C THR A 117 4.76 19.93 16.62
N ASN A 118 4.56 21.17 16.17
CA ASN A 118 3.24 21.64 15.79
C ASN A 118 2.73 20.71 14.69
N SER A 119 1.52 20.16 14.88
CA SER A 119 0.91 19.35 13.84
C SER A 119 0.78 20.17 12.56
N ARG A 120 1.10 19.53 11.43
CA ARG A 120 0.96 20.11 10.10
C ARG A 120 -0.51 20.33 9.72
N ALA A 121 -1.39 19.46 10.21
CA ALA A 121 -2.82 19.53 9.96
C ALA A 121 -3.52 20.24 11.12
N ALA A 122 -4.57 20.99 10.79
CA ALA A 122 -5.43 21.62 11.77
C ALA A 122 -6.85 21.04 11.67
N PRO A 123 -7.60 20.97 12.78
CA PRO A 123 -9.02 20.64 12.75
C PRO A 123 -9.80 21.63 11.89
N LEU A 124 -10.77 21.13 11.13
CA LEU A 124 -11.72 21.92 10.35
C LEU A 124 -12.87 22.47 11.22
N THR A 125 -13.17 21.78 12.32
CA THR A 125 -14.19 22.17 13.31
C THR A 125 -13.65 21.97 14.73
N SER A 126 -14.38 22.45 15.73
CA SER A 126 -14.10 22.08 17.14
C SER A 126 -14.20 20.56 17.31
N LEU A 127 -13.28 19.99 18.09
CA LEU A 127 -13.22 18.56 18.41
C LEU A 127 -13.59 18.27 19.88
N SER A 128 -14.07 19.27 20.63
CA SER A 128 -14.31 19.15 22.08
C SER A 128 -15.38 18.13 22.46
N HIS A 129 -16.27 17.76 21.54
CA HIS A 129 -17.32 16.76 21.76
C HIS A 129 -16.85 15.32 21.55
N ILE A 130 -15.67 15.12 20.95
CA ILE A 130 -15.13 13.79 20.65
C ILE A 130 -14.59 13.14 21.92
N LYS A 131 -15.14 11.98 22.27
CA LYS A 131 -14.80 11.20 23.47
C LYS A 131 -14.08 9.89 23.14
N LYS A 132 -14.26 9.38 21.92
CA LYS A 132 -13.73 8.08 21.50
C LYS A 132 -13.22 8.12 20.06
N LEU A 133 -12.07 7.47 19.83
CA LEU A 133 -11.45 7.30 18.53
C LEU A 133 -11.37 5.83 18.13
N TYR A 134 -11.68 5.54 16.87
CA TYR A 134 -11.52 4.22 16.27
C TYR A 134 -10.52 4.25 15.12
N SER A 135 -9.65 3.24 15.04
CA SER A 135 -8.81 2.98 13.88
C SER A 135 -8.09 1.64 13.97
N HIS A 136 -7.38 1.28 12.90
CA HIS A 136 -6.45 0.17 12.92
C HIS A 136 -5.17 0.53 13.71
N PRO A 137 -4.57 -0.39 14.50
CA PRO A 137 -3.39 -0.10 15.33
C PRO A 137 -2.24 0.62 14.62
N GLN A 138 -2.03 0.30 13.34
CA GLN A 138 -0.98 0.90 12.52
C GLN A 138 -1.21 2.40 12.25
N ALA A 139 -2.47 2.84 12.13
CA ALA A 139 -2.80 4.24 11.85
C ALA A 139 -2.49 5.17 13.03
N TRP A 140 -2.58 4.66 14.27
CA TRP A 140 -2.14 5.41 15.46
C TRP A 140 -0.67 5.80 15.40
N GLY A 141 0.14 4.89 14.86
CA GLY A 141 1.56 5.09 14.68
C GLY A 141 1.90 6.18 13.65
N GLN A 142 0.96 6.47 12.74
CA GLN A 142 1.13 7.36 11.61
C GLN A 142 0.49 8.74 11.83
N CYS A 143 -0.24 8.97 12.92
CA CYS A 143 -0.95 10.23 13.19
C CYS A 143 -0.63 10.80 14.59
N LYS A 144 0.56 10.50 15.14
CA LYS A 144 0.88 10.78 16.55
C LYS A 144 0.88 12.26 16.85
N THR A 145 1.47 13.07 15.97
CA THR A 145 1.63 14.51 16.18
C THR A 145 0.27 15.17 16.31
N PHE A 146 -0.62 14.95 15.33
CA PHE A 146 -1.98 15.49 15.34
C PHE A 146 -2.77 15.07 16.58
N LEU A 147 -2.74 13.78 16.91
CA LEU A 147 -3.47 13.27 18.07
C LEU A 147 -2.95 13.84 19.39
N SER A 148 -1.64 14.06 19.52
CA SER A 148 -1.04 14.65 20.72
C SER A 148 -1.38 16.14 20.88
N CYS A 149 -1.56 16.86 19.78
CA CYS A 149 -1.91 18.29 19.78
C CYS A 149 -3.38 18.54 20.10
N TYR A 150 -4.30 17.78 19.50
CA TYR A 150 -5.73 18.13 19.49
C TYR A 150 -6.65 17.18 20.24
N LEU A 151 -6.25 15.93 20.46
CA LEU A 151 -7.12 14.87 21.00
C LEU A 151 -6.47 14.16 22.20
N LYS A 152 -5.80 14.95 23.06
CA LYS A 152 -5.16 14.44 24.27
C LYS A 152 -6.21 14.00 25.28
N GLY A 153 -6.12 12.75 25.73
CA GLY A 153 -7.03 12.17 26.75
C GLY A 153 -8.31 11.54 26.18
N VAL A 154 -8.51 11.58 24.87
CA VAL A 154 -9.63 10.89 24.19
C VAL A 154 -9.36 9.38 24.16
N GLU A 155 -10.38 8.57 24.46
CA GLU A 155 -10.28 7.10 24.46
C GLU A 155 -9.93 6.61 23.04
N ARG A 156 -9.03 5.65 22.92
CA ARG A 156 -8.66 5.02 21.65
C ARG A 156 -9.04 3.55 21.68
N GLN A 157 -9.72 3.08 20.64
CA GLN A 157 -10.16 1.71 20.51
C GLN A 157 -9.69 1.10 19.18
N ASP A 158 -8.96 0.00 19.28
CA ASP A 158 -8.46 -0.75 18.13
C ASP A 158 -9.59 -1.50 17.43
N VAL A 159 -9.56 -1.48 16.10
CA VAL A 159 -10.49 -2.23 15.24
C VAL A 159 -9.75 -2.91 14.09
N SER A 160 -10.45 -3.78 13.38
CA SER A 160 -9.86 -4.63 12.33
C SER A 160 -9.37 -3.87 11.10
N SER A 161 -9.92 -2.68 10.80
CA SER A 161 -9.49 -1.86 9.67
C SER A 161 -9.88 -0.38 9.84
N THR A 162 -9.23 0.50 9.08
CA THR A 162 -9.57 1.93 9.04
C THR A 162 -10.97 2.16 8.43
N SER A 163 -11.39 1.36 7.46
CA SER A 163 -12.76 1.40 6.92
C SER A 163 -13.78 0.96 7.98
N ARG A 164 -13.49 -0.08 8.75
CA ARG A 164 -14.35 -0.54 9.84
C ARG A 164 -14.52 0.52 10.93
N ALA A 165 -13.46 1.29 11.20
CA ALA A 165 -13.56 2.44 12.11
C ALA A 165 -14.58 3.48 11.62
N ALA A 166 -14.55 3.83 10.33
CA ALA A 166 -15.51 4.75 9.75
C ALA A 166 -16.95 4.21 9.80
N GLU A 167 -17.17 2.92 9.54
CA GLU A 167 -18.49 2.28 9.68
C GLU A 167 -19.02 2.34 11.11
N LEU A 168 -18.17 2.10 12.11
CA LEU A 168 -18.58 2.16 13.52
C LEU A 168 -19.00 3.57 13.94
N VAL A 169 -18.26 4.58 13.48
CA VAL A 169 -18.60 5.99 13.77
C VAL A 169 -19.86 6.41 13.05
N ALA A 170 -20.08 5.96 11.82
CA ALA A 170 -21.31 6.23 11.08
C ALA A 170 -22.56 5.59 11.70
N ALA A 171 -22.38 4.51 12.48
CA ALA A 171 -23.44 3.85 13.24
C ALA A 171 -23.58 4.36 14.68
N ASP A 172 -22.76 5.32 15.12
CA ASP A 172 -22.79 5.87 16.49
C ASP A 172 -23.78 7.04 16.60
N ASP A 173 -24.98 6.76 17.11
CA ASP A 173 -26.04 7.77 17.32
C ASP A 173 -25.66 8.87 18.34
N THR A 174 -24.61 8.67 19.15
CA THR A 174 -24.18 9.71 20.10
C THR A 174 -23.45 10.87 19.42
N HIS A 175 -22.95 10.66 18.20
CA HIS A 175 -22.12 11.61 17.46
C HIS A 175 -20.88 12.09 18.26
N THR A 176 -20.42 11.32 19.24
CA THR A 176 -19.26 11.66 20.08
C THR A 176 -18.02 10.83 19.76
N SER A 177 -18.08 9.98 18.74
CA SER A 177 -16.92 9.24 18.24
C SER A 177 -16.37 9.82 16.93
N ALA A 178 -15.10 9.55 16.67
CA ALA A 178 -14.45 9.84 15.40
C ALA A 178 -13.54 8.68 14.96
N ALA A 179 -13.24 8.61 13.67
CA ALA A 179 -12.42 7.58 13.05
C ALA A 179 -11.20 8.19 12.38
N ILE A 180 -10.04 7.53 12.50
CA ILE A 180 -8.94 7.77 11.57
C ILE A 180 -9.10 6.82 10.41
N SER A 181 -9.35 7.38 9.22
CA SER A 181 -9.60 6.59 8.01
C SER A 181 -9.21 7.34 6.73
N SER A 182 -9.41 6.70 5.58
CA SER A 182 -9.18 7.33 4.27
C SER A 182 -10.30 8.31 3.92
N GLY A 183 -10.01 9.30 3.07
CA GLY A 183 -11.04 10.19 2.55
C GLY A 183 -12.13 9.50 1.72
N ILE A 184 -11.83 8.32 1.14
CA ILE A 184 -12.84 7.52 0.42
C ILE A 184 -13.85 6.93 1.40
N ALA A 185 -13.40 6.51 2.60
CA ALA A 185 -14.30 5.97 3.61
C ALA A 185 -15.37 7.01 4.02
N ALA A 186 -14.99 8.28 4.11
CA ALA A 186 -15.92 9.38 4.38
C ALA A 186 -17.08 9.43 3.36
N GLN A 187 -16.77 9.29 2.07
CA GLN A 187 -17.77 9.29 0.99
C GLN A 187 -18.68 8.07 1.06
N MET A 188 -18.12 6.90 1.40
CA MET A 188 -18.89 5.65 1.48
C MET A 188 -19.83 5.61 2.68
N THR A 189 -19.42 6.17 3.82
CA THR A 189 -20.20 6.16 5.05
C THR A 189 -21.03 7.42 5.26
N GLY A 190 -20.82 8.47 4.45
CA GLY A 190 -21.48 9.77 4.61
C GLY A 190 -20.97 10.61 5.79
N LEU A 191 -19.78 10.29 6.32
CA LEU A 191 -19.17 11.04 7.42
C LEU A 191 -18.49 12.34 6.94
N ASP A 192 -18.48 13.34 7.81
CA ASP A 192 -17.79 14.60 7.55
C ASP A 192 -16.29 14.52 7.86
N PHE A 193 -15.52 15.39 7.20
CA PHE A 193 -14.11 15.59 7.50
C PHE A 193 -13.97 16.54 8.69
N LEU A 194 -13.49 16.02 9.82
CA LEU A 194 -13.12 16.83 10.99
C LEU A 194 -11.68 17.36 10.89
N ALA A 195 -10.81 16.64 10.20
CA ALA A 195 -9.47 17.07 9.79
C ALA A 195 -9.01 16.25 8.59
N ARG A 196 -8.16 16.84 7.74
CA ARG A 196 -7.56 16.19 6.56
C ARG A 196 -6.06 16.09 6.73
N ASP A 197 -5.48 15.10 6.08
CA ASP A 197 -4.02 14.90 5.96
C ASP A 197 -3.30 14.90 7.32
N ILE A 198 -3.90 14.19 8.29
CA ILE A 198 -3.43 14.15 9.69
C ILE A 198 -2.23 13.21 9.90
N GLU A 199 -1.77 12.55 8.84
CA GLU A 199 -0.57 11.73 8.87
C GLU A 199 0.70 12.55 9.12
N ASP A 200 1.61 11.96 9.88
CA ASP A 200 2.91 12.51 10.25
C ASP A 200 3.83 12.60 9.00
N GLU A 201 3.80 11.58 8.12
CA GLU A 201 4.65 11.47 6.92
C GLU A 201 3.82 11.66 5.63
N LYS A 202 4.28 12.53 4.71
CA LYS A 202 3.56 12.82 3.45
C LYS A 202 3.75 11.77 2.37
N ASP A 203 4.89 11.08 2.38
CA ASP A 203 5.34 10.23 1.28
C ASP A 203 5.00 8.74 1.51
N ASN A 204 3.85 8.49 2.15
CA ASN A 204 3.34 7.15 2.35
C ASN A 204 2.45 6.74 1.17
N ALA A 205 2.85 5.68 0.45
CA ALA A 205 2.09 5.14 -0.65
C ALA A 205 2.04 3.62 -0.57
N THR A 206 0.90 3.07 -0.96
CA THR A 206 0.72 1.63 -1.13
C THR A 206 0.65 1.33 -2.62
N ARG A 207 1.50 0.40 -3.05
CA ARG A 207 1.53 -0.17 -4.39
C ARG A 207 0.59 -1.37 -4.43
N PHE A 208 -0.29 -1.37 -5.42
CA PHE A 208 -1.26 -2.43 -5.71
C PHE A 208 -0.92 -3.08 -7.04
N PHE A 209 -1.10 -4.40 -7.11
CA PHE A 209 -1.12 -5.14 -8.36
C PHE A 209 -2.54 -5.28 -8.89
N ILE A 210 -2.65 -5.17 -10.21
CA ILE A 210 -3.83 -5.54 -10.98
C ILE A 210 -3.59 -6.95 -11.49
N ILE A 211 -4.36 -7.91 -10.98
CA ILE A 211 -4.28 -9.31 -11.37
C ILE A 211 -5.40 -9.66 -12.34
N ARG A 212 -5.13 -10.64 -13.21
CA ARG A 212 -6.12 -11.24 -14.11
C ARG A 212 -5.82 -12.73 -14.29
N ARG A 213 -6.77 -13.44 -14.89
CA ARG A 213 -6.46 -14.78 -15.42
C ARG A 213 -5.55 -14.64 -16.64
N ARG A 214 -4.58 -15.56 -16.74
CA ARG A 214 -3.72 -15.77 -17.88
C ARG A 214 -4.56 -15.98 -19.13
N SER A 215 -4.09 -15.36 -20.22
CA SER A 215 -4.65 -15.47 -21.56
C SER A 215 -3.68 -16.23 -22.47
N LEU A 216 -4.14 -16.65 -23.64
CA LEU A 216 -3.30 -17.34 -24.63
C LEU A 216 -2.12 -16.46 -25.12
N GLU A 217 -2.26 -15.14 -25.02
CA GLU A 217 -1.21 -14.18 -25.39
C GLU A 217 -0.02 -14.23 -24.43
N ASP A 218 -0.23 -14.60 -23.16
CA ASP A 218 0.85 -14.69 -22.16
C ASP A 218 1.77 -15.92 -22.36
N THR A 219 1.26 -16.92 -23.08
CA THR A 219 1.94 -18.19 -23.35
C THR A 219 2.56 -18.26 -24.73
N SER A 220 2.13 -17.39 -25.65
CA SER A 220 2.63 -17.40 -27.01
C SER A 220 4.04 -16.78 -27.01
N PRO A 221 5.07 -17.46 -27.54
CA PRO A 221 6.33 -16.77 -27.85
C PRO A 221 5.96 -15.63 -28.79
N SER A 222 6.35 -14.40 -28.42
CA SER A 222 5.99 -13.20 -29.17
C SER A 222 6.24 -13.44 -30.65
N SER A 223 5.18 -13.35 -31.46
CA SER A 223 5.34 -13.21 -32.90
C SER A 223 6.30 -12.06 -33.08
N VAL A 224 7.45 -12.33 -33.70
CA VAL A 224 8.51 -11.37 -33.96
C VAL A 224 7.85 -10.07 -34.43
N THR A 225 7.81 -9.05 -33.58
CA THR A 225 7.53 -7.70 -34.04
C THR A 225 8.73 -7.32 -34.88
N THR A 226 8.65 -7.59 -36.18
CA THR A 226 9.50 -7.00 -37.21
C THR A 226 9.14 -5.52 -37.29
N GLY A 227 9.53 -4.78 -36.26
CA GLY A 227 9.38 -3.35 -36.12
C GLY A 227 10.62 -2.86 -35.38
N LYS A 228 11.20 -1.76 -35.85
CA LYS A 228 12.50 -1.19 -35.46
C LYS A 228 12.59 -0.70 -34.00
N ASP A 229 11.82 -1.27 -33.08
CA ASP A 229 11.70 -0.86 -31.67
C ASP A 229 12.41 -1.81 -30.69
N ALA A 230 13.12 -2.82 -31.22
CA ALA A 230 13.65 -3.95 -30.46
C ALA A 230 14.83 -3.64 -29.52
N ASP A 231 15.45 -2.46 -29.59
CA ASP A 231 16.77 -2.26 -28.98
C ASP A 231 16.98 -0.93 -28.24
N ASN A 232 15.90 -0.18 -27.98
CA ASN A 232 16.05 1.03 -27.18
C ASN A 232 15.98 0.66 -25.69
N GLN A 233 17.08 0.82 -24.94
CA GLN A 233 17.12 0.64 -23.47
C GLN A 233 16.00 1.43 -22.75
N GLN A 234 15.51 2.51 -23.37
CA GLN A 234 14.37 3.27 -22.90
C GLN A 234 13.07 2.44 -22.84
N ASN A 235 12.82 1.56 -23.81
CA ASN A 235 11.65 0.68 -23.84
C ASN A 235 11.74 -0.45 -22.79
N ALA A 236 12.94 -0.91 -22.44
CA ALA A 236 13.11 -1.92 -21.39
C ALA A 236 12.76 -1.36 -19.99
N ARG A 237 13.03 -0.07 -19.74
CA ARG A 237 12.68 0.60 -18.48
C ARG A 237 11.18 0.87 -18.33
N ALA A 238 10.45 0.92 -19.45
CA ALA A 238 9.01 1.17 -19.48
C ALA A 238 8.18 -0.01 -18.98
N PHE A 239 8.76 -1.21 -18.85
CA PHE A 239 8.07 -2.41 -18.39
C PHE A 239 8.72 -3.00 -17.14
N LYS A 240 7.90 -3.65 -16.32
CA LYS A 240 8.32 -4.50 -15.21
C LYS A 240 7.78 -5.90 -15.42
N SER A 241 8.48 -6.87 -14.85
CA SER A 241 8.04 -8.26 -14.78
C SER A 241 8.24 -8.84 -13.39
N LEU A 242 7.38 -9.79 -13.03
CA LEU A 242 7.49 -10.57 -11.81
C LEU A 242 7.62 -12.06 -12.15
N LEU A 243 8.57 -12.71 -11.50
CA LEU A 243 8.82 -14.14 -11.62
C LEU A 243 9.13 -14.69 -10.23
N SER A 244 8.72 -15.92 -9.97
CA SER A 244 9.16 -16.67 -8.80
C SER A 244 10.06 -17.83 -9.20
N PHE A 245 11.08 -18.15 -8.40
CA PHE A 245 11.91 -19.35 -8.60
C PHE A 245 12.33 -20.01 -7.28
N THR A 246 12.65 -21.30 -7.35
CA THR A 246 13.23 -22.07 -6.24
C THR A 246 14.66 -22.47 -6.59
N VAL A 247 15.58 -22.40 -5.63
CA VAL A 247 16.98 -22.84 -5.80
C VAL A 247 17.30 -24.07 -4.97
N SER A 248 18.42 -24.71 -5.28
CA SER A 248 18.98 -25.72 -4.41
C SER A 248 19.45 -25.10 -3.10
N HIS A 249 19.07 -25.69 -1.97
CA HIS A 249 19.48 -25.24 -0.63
C HIS A 249 20.70 -26.02 -0.10
N THR A 250 21.27 -26.91 -0.93
CA THR A 250 22.49 -27.68 -0.62
C THR A 250 23.72 -27.12 -1.32
N ASP A 251 23.53 -26.41 -2.44
CA ASP A 251 24.63 -26.04 -3.32
C ASP A 251 25.12 -24.63 -3.00
N ALA A 252 26.45 -24.49 -2.81
CA ALA A 252 27.06 -23.22 -2.50
C ALA A 252 26.79 -22.19 -3.63
N GLY A 253 26.27 -21.03 -3.25
CA GLY A 253 26.02 -19.93 -4.19
C GLY A 253 24.81 -20.13 -5.10
N ALA A 254 23.93 -21.11 -4.87
CA ALA A 254 22.79 -21.37 -5.75
C ALA A 254 21.90 -20.13 -6.03
N LEU A 255 21.59 -19.34 -4.98
CA LEU A 255 20.87 -18.07 -5.15
C LEU A 255 21.70 -17.03 -5.91
N ALA A 256 22.99 -16.91 -5.61
CA ALA A 256 23.87 -15.96 -6.29
C ALA A 256 23.99 -16.30 -7.80
N ASN A 257 24.09 -17.57 -8.14
CA ASN A 257 24.12 -18.05 -9.52
C ASN A 257 22.83 -17.69 -10.26
N ALA A 258 21.66 -17.88 -9.62
CA ALA A 258 20.38 -17.50 -10.19
C ALA A 258 20.28 -15.98 -10.46
N LEU A 259 20.72 -15.15 -9.49
CA LEU A 259 20.72 -13.69 -9.65
C LEU A 259 21.75 -13.22 -10.70
N ALA A 260 22.88 -13.91 -10.83
CA ALA A 260 23.91 -13.60 -11.81
C ALA A 260 23.40 -13.74 -13.26
N VAL A 261 22.42 -14.60 -13.52
CA VAL A 261 21.79 -14.75 -14.86
C VAL A 261 21.14 -13.43 -15.31
N PHE A 262 20.48 -12.70 -14.40
CA PHE A 262 19.90 -11.40 -14.75
C PHE A 262 20.99 -10.38 -15.09
N GLY A 263 22.06 -10.33 -14.28
CA GLY A 263 23.19 -9.45 -14.50
C GLY A 263 23.93 -9.71 -15.82
N SER A 264 24.10 -10.98 -16.21
CA SER A 264 24.79 -11.33 -17.46
C SER A 264 24.05 -10.88 -18.72
N HIS A 265 22.72 -10.70 -18.63
CA HIS A 265 21.88 -10.19 -19.71
C HIS A 265 21.53 -8.70 -19.54
N GLY A 266 22.18 -7.99 -18.62
CA GLY A 266 21.95 -6.56 -18.39
C GLY A 266 20.58 -6.23 -17.80
N ILE A 267 19.91 -7.19 -17.17
CA ILE A 267 18.60 -6.99 -16.54
C ILE A 267 18.76 -6.47 -15.11
N ASN A 268 18.12 -5.33 -14.84
CA ASN A 268 18.09 -4.76 -13.51
C ASN A 268 16.98 -5.36 -12.65
N LEU A 269 17.35 -5.88 -11.48
CA LEU A 269 16.41 -6.29 -10.44
C LEU A 269 15.98 -5.08 -9.60
N THR A 270 14.71 -5.02 -9.25
CA THR A 270 14.12 -3.91 -8.47
C THR A 270 13.59 -4.37 -7.11
N SER A 271 13.27 -5.65 -6.95
CA SER A 271 12.85 -6.24 -5.68
C SER A 271 13.15 -7.74 -5.64
N ILE A 272 13.43 -8.26 -4.45
CA ILE A 272 13.53 -9.68 -4.15
C ILE A 272 12.87 -10.00 -2.82
N ASN A 273 11.94 -10.95 -2.80
CA ASN A 273 11.19 -11.35 -1.61
C ASN A 273 11.23 -12.88 -1.43
N PRO A 274 11.83 -13.39 -0.35
CA PRO A 274 11.80 -14.82 -0.05
C PRO A 274 10.48 -15.20 0.64
N ARG A 275 9.92 -16.35 0.27
CA ARG A 275 8.80 -17.01 0.95
C ARG A 275 9.15 -18.49 1.19
N PRO A 276 8.64 -19.13 2.27
CA PRO A 276 8.76 -20.57 2.42
C PRO A 276 8.20 -21.28 1.18
N SER A 277 8.94 -22.24 0.64
CA SER A 277 8.53 -23.01 -0.56
C SER A 277 7.42 -24.02 -0.26
N GLY A 278 7.31 -24.49 0.98
CA GLY A 278 6.45 -25.60 1.36
C GLY A 278 7.03 -26.99 1.04
N GLU A 279 8.15 -27.08 0.32
CA GLU A 279 8.78 -28.36 -0.04
C GLU A 279 9.49 -29.03 1.16
N ALA A 280 10.25 -28.23 1.93
CA ALA A 280 10.97 -28.69 3.11
C ALA A 280 11.22 -27.50 4.08
N PRO A 281 11.49 -27.78 5.38
CA PRO A 281 11.89 -26.74 6.32
C PRO A 281 13.09 -25.94 5.81
N TRP A 282 13.02 -24.62 5.95
CA TRP A 282 14.09 -23.69 5.55
C TRP A 282 14.39 -23.66 4.04
N HIS A 283 13.54 -24.24 3.22
CA HIS A 283 13.59 -24.07 1.77
C HIS A 283 12.70 -22.90 1.34
N TYR A 284 13.26 -22.03 0.52
CA TYR A 284 12.61 -20.80 0.06
C TYR A 284 12.34 -20.81 -1.44
N MET A 285 11.26 -20.14 -1.81
CA MET A 285 11.06 -19.59 -3.14
C MET A 285 11.33 -18.09 -3.10
N PHE A 286 11.79 -17.53 -4.21
CA PHE A 286 12.15 -16.12 -4.34
C PHE A 286 11.27 -15.48 -5.39
N PHE A 287 10.57 -14.42 -5.02
CA PHE A 287 9.87 -13.55 -5.94
C PHE A 287 10.80 -12.41 -6.33
N VAL A 288 11.05 -12.26 -7.63
CA VAL A 288 11.94 -11.25 -8.16
C VAL A 288 11.19 -10.37 -9.15
N GLU A 289 11.26 -9.07 -8.91
CA GLU A 289 10.77 -8.05 -9.83
C GLU A 289 11.94 -7.42 -10.58
N PHE A 290 11.80 -7.26 -11.88
CA PHE A 290 12.87 -6.74 -12.73
C PHE A 290 12.34 -5.92 -13.92
N SER A 291 13.22 -5.10 -14.49
CA SER A 291 12.90 -4.28 -15.65
C SER A 291 12.89 -5.10 -16.94
N GLY A 292 11.87 -4.91 -17.77
CA GLY A 292 11.69 -5.62 -19.04
C GLY A 292 10.39 -6.41 -19.08
N LYS A 293 10.07 -6.94 -20.27
CA LYS A 293 8.90 -7.78 -20.52
C LYS A 293 9.23 -9.03 -21.31
N ARG A 294 8.43 -10.08 -21.13
CA ARG A 294 8.51 -11.29 -21.96
C ARG A 294 8.38 -10.95 -23.45
N GLY A 295 9.11 -11.66 -24.30
CA GLY A 295 9.19 -11.36 -25.73
C GLY A 295 10.30 -10.38 -26.11
N GLN A 296 11.01 -9.80 -25.13
CA GLN A 296 12.27 -9.11 -25.38
C GLN A 296 13.41 -10.12 -25.32
N LEU A 297 14.32 -10.05 -26.29
CA LEU A 297 15.42 -11.00 -26.42
C LEU A 297 16.20 -11.20 -25.11
N ALA A 298 16.60 -10.09 -24.45
CA ALA A 298 17.33 -10.15 -23.18
C ALA A 298 16.55 -10.87 -22.06
N VAL A 299 15.23 -10.67 -22.00
CA VAL A 299 14.36 -11.32 -21.00
C VAL A 299 14.19 -12.80 -21.32
N ASP A 300 13.94 -13.16 -22.57
CA ASP A 300 13.75 -14.54 -22.99
C ASP A 300 15.05 -15.36 -22.87
N ASP A 301 16.21 -14.74 -23.14
CA ASP A 301 17.54 -15.32 -22.89
C ASP A 301 17.80 -15.52 -21.40
N THR A 302 17.37 -14.56 -20.56
CA THR A 302 17.44 -14.70 -19.09
C THR A 302 16.60 -15.85 -18.58
N LEU A 303 15.37 -16.00 -19.08
CA LEU A 303 14.49 -17.13 -18.73
C LEU A 303 15.14 -18.47 -19.11
N SER A 304 15.70 -18.55 -20.32
CA SER A 304 16.43 -19.72 -20.80
C SER A 304 17.71 -20.01 -19.99
N GLY A 305 18.34 -18.96 -19.44
CA GLY A 305 19.46 -19.08 -18.51
C GLY A 305 19.04 -19.61 -17.14
N LEU A 306 17.91 -19.13 -16.62
CA LEU A 306 17.36 -19.58 -15.34
C LEU A 306 17.00 -21.06 -15.36
N ASP A 307 16.42 -21.56 -16.47
CA ASP A 307 16.12 -23.00 -16.68
C ASP A 307 17.30 -23.94 -16.37
N LYS A 308 18.53 -23.45 -16.50
CA LYS A 308 19.76 -24.23 -16.28
C LYS A 308 20.27 -24.21 -14.85
N VAL A 309 19.80 -23.25 -14.03
CA VAL A 309 20.40 -22.93 -12.72
C VAL A 309 19.42 -23.10 -11.57
N VAL A 310 18.13 -22.82 -11.79
CA VAL A 310 17.10 -22.94 -10.75
C VAL A 310 16.40 -24.30 -10.84
N ARG A 311 15.79 -24.75 -9.74
CA ARG A 311 15.01 -26.02 -9.73
C ARG A 311 13.70 -25.90 -10.50
N SER A 312 13.05 -24.75 -10.34
CA SER A 312 11.80 -24.41 -11.02
C SER A 312 11.61 -22.90 -10.98
N TRP A 313 10.86 -22.38 -11.95
CA TRP A 313 10.40 -21.00 -11.94
C TRP A 313 8.98 -20.89 -12.50
N ARG A 314 8.29 -19.81 -12.15
CA ARG A 314 6.95 -19.47 -12.61
C ARG A 314 6.91 -18.01 -13.04
N TRP A 315 6.46 -17.79 -14.27
CA TRP A 315 6.13 -16.45 -14.76
C TRP A 315 4.87 -15.92 -14.09
N LEU A 316 4.94 -14.73 -13.51
CA LEU A 316 3.81 -14.09 -12.84
C LEU A 316 3.28 -12.86 -13.59
N GLY A 317 3.95 -12.39 -14.64
CA GLY A 317 3.41 -11.39 -15.56
C GLY A 317 4.37 -10.27 -15.94
N SER A 318 4.01 -9.49 -16.96
CA SER A 318 4.64 -8.22 -17.34
C SER A 318 3.60 -7.11 -17.41
N TRP A 319 4.00 -5.89 -17.07
CA TRP A 319 3.14 -4.72 -17.16
C TRP A 319 3.95 -3.44 -17.33
N GLU A 320 3.27 -2.35 -17.70
CA GLU A 320 3.88 -1.03 -17.80
C GLU A 320 4.27 -0.47 -16.43
N ASN A 321 5.45 0.14 -16.37
CA ASN A 321 6.00 0.76 -15.17
C ASN A 321 5.30 2.09 -14.89
N ALA A 322 4.30 2.07 -13.99
CA ALA A 322 3.50 3.25 -13.67
C ALA A 322 4.29 4.31 -12.88
N LEU A 323 5.41 3.93 -12.24
CA LEU A 323 6.22 4.88 -11.46
C LEU A 323 6.98 5.87 -12.36
N GLN A 324 7.35 5.47 -13.58
CA GLN A 324 7.99 6.37 -14.55
C GLN A 324 7.01 7.33 -15.23
N GLN A 325 5.71 7.03 -15.22
CA GLN A 325 4.70 7.93 -15.79
C GLN A 325 4.41 9.16 -14.89
N LYS A 326 4.88 9.14 -13.62
CA LYS A 326 4.72 10.24 -12.65
C LYS A 326 5.93 11.20 -12.58
N GLN A 327 7.03 10.92 -13.29
CA GLN A 327 8.24 11.76 -13.34
C GLN A 327 8.26 12.61 -14.60
#